data_AF-A0A813RPR6-F1
#
_entry.id   AF-A0A813RPR6-F1
#
_cell.length_a   1.000
_cell.length_b   1.000
_cell.length_c   1.000
_cell.angle_alpha   90.00
_cell.angle_beta   90.00
_cell.angle_gamma   90.00
#
_symmetry.space_group_name_H-M   'P 1'
#
loop_
_entity.id
_entity.type
_entity.pdbx_description
1 polymer ?
#
loop_
_entity_poly.entity_id
_entity_poly.type
_entity_poly.pdbx_seq_one_letter_code
_entity_poly.pdbx_strand_id
1 'polypeptide(L)'
;MLAQNETSHLDPITELCLQVYPDQVDVLQATTQIQYWLNGPDPLDYVNIYINNDEDNNGLNSHFHYVSLGLTDLYGDERVHKRAKSLEENSGFGYELTIRVKKESNQNEPPKWPIKLLQALAKYTFTTGGILDEGDHVPNVLLETSSKIKHILVCEDLHLKCSKTKHGKVKFLQIVGCTDDELKFSQQWSSRKVLDLMRKFKELGNEYLLVDLNRSKSIFEIDLNLKRRIIRTIRKEGSFLSFVKSKCFWRLNLETWLNDGTYSIYNQINFNIDLDTAKLFPTILKQRLDKGNSFIFNGLDDRNLILIPNNFGSSFCYVTTESPIQSNGMECQILISQKLLLSLCNYFQDIKIDMKENIDAPIMKLTIEYLKQEAHNFDLECVFVLDLSKKGIVEVEEIRNCVNLEILNLSDNGISDLTNLKELSKLHQINLSNNNIISLKGLECLESLKTLNLAGNKIQDIHEFYQLKKLKNLTHIVLNDSRKKISNPICSNYKNYKTELKRIFPKLEFIDGDCTKIEIPSLDNKNDESLNEFKKSFLAEETEHINHTKSWFDQVENYSDRKINIQKILKSLNEQRGKFKDMYEELAKSIETANILKTQPNLKTLSKD
;
A
#
# COMPACT_ATOMS: atom_id res chain seq x y z
N MET A 1 13.10 -17.84 36.87
CA MET A 1 13.07 -16.95 38.05
C MET A 1 13.78 -15.65 37.69
N LEU A 2 13.41 -14.52 38.30
CA LEU A 2 14.15 -13.26 38.14
C LEU A 2 15.08 -13.08 39.35
N ALA A 3 16.36 -12.83 39.13
CA ALA A 3 17.36 -12.62 40.18
C ALA A 3 18.31 -11.48 39.79
N GLN A 4 18.98 -10.89 40.79
CA GLN A 4 20.12 -9.98 40.59
C GLN A 4 21.39 -10.82 40.41
N ASN A 5 22.26 -10.41 39.48
CA ASN A 5 23.43 -11.15 39.02
C ASN A 5 24.33 -11.69 40.16
N GLU A 6 24.59 -12.99 40.19
CA GLU A 6 25.68 -13.61 40.98
C GLU A 6 26.84 -14.10 40.08
N THR A 7 26.69 -14.06 38.75
CA THR A 7 27.72 -14.54 37.81
C THR A 7 28.63 -13.41 37.36
N SER A 8 29.66 -13.13 38.15
CA SER A 8 30.86 -12.51 37.62
C SER A 8 31.54 -13.50 36.65
N HIS A 9 31.89 -13.03 35.44
CA HIS A 9 32.83 -13.66 34.48
C HIS A 9 32.32 -14.56 33.33
N LEU A 10 31.05 -14.51 32.92
CA LEU A 10 30.64 -15.11 31.64
C LEU A 10 30.80 -14.14 30.45
N ASP A 11 31.88 -14.38 29.70
CA ASP A 11 32.02 -14.25 28.25
C ASP A 11 31.97 -12.83 27.60
N PRO A 12 32.73 -12.58 26.50
CA PRO A 12 32.59 -11.44 25.57
C PRO A 12 31.18 -10.96 25.23
N ILE A 13 30.14 -11.80 25.35
CA ILE A 13 28.75 -11.36 25.18
C ILE A 13 28.37 -10.31 26.23
N THR A 14 28.75 -10.52 27.50
CA THR A 14 28.47 -9.57 28.58
C THR A 14 29.28 -8.28 28.39
N GLU A 15 30.52 -8.38 27.91
CA GLU A 15 31.35 -7.21 27.59
C GLU A 15 30.72 -6.36 26.46
N LEU A 16 30.19 -7.00 25.42
CA LEU A 16 29.45 -6.30 24.35
C LEU A 16 28.21 -5.60 24.89
N CYS A 17 27.47 -6.26 25.79
CA CYS A 17 26.30 -5.64 26.40
C CYS A 17 26.68 -4.44 27.28
N LEU A 18 27.81 -4.50 28.00
CA LEU A 18 28.34 -3.37 28.77
C LEU A 18 28.82 -2.22 27.89
N GLN A 19 29.29 -2.49 26.66
CA GLN A 19 29.60 -1.41 25.71
C GLN A 19 28.36 -0.63 25.27
N VAL A 20 27.20 -1.31 25.20
CA VAL A 20 25.92 -0.68 24.85
C VAL A 20 25.26 -0.05 26.08
N TYR A 21 25.38 -0.67 27.25
CA TYR A 21 24.77 -0.26 28.51
C TYR A 21 25.81 -0.15 29.63
N PRO A 22 26.72 0.85 29.57
CA PRO A 22 27.83 0.97 30.51
C PRO A 22 27.40 1.17 31.97
N ASP A 23 26.24 1.79 32.18
CA ASP A 23 25.72 2.11 33.51
C ASP A 23 24.95 0.94 34.16
N GLN A 24 24.74 -0.17 33.44
CA GLN A 24 23.94 -1.31 33.88
C GLN A 24 24.82 -2.56 34.10
N VAL A 25 25.67 -2.50 35.12
CA VAL A 25 26.55 -3.62 35.49
C VAL A 25 25.75 -4.77 36.13
N ASP A 26 24.80 -4.43 37.01
CA ASP A 26 23.89 -5.39 37.65
C ASP A 26 22.54 -5.42 36.91
N VAL A 27 22.49 -6.22 35.85
CA VAL A 27 21.26 -6.40 35.07
C VAL A 27 20.29 -7.37 35.70
N LEU A 28 19.00 -7.13 35.45
CA LEU A 28 17.96 -8.10 35.73
C LEU A 28 18.14 -9.31 34.82
N GLN A 29 18.27 -10.49 35.42
CA GLN A 29 18.47 -11.72 34.67
C GLN A 29 17.32 -12.71 34.96
N ALA A 30 16.74 -13.24 33.88
CA ALA A 30 15.85 -14.37 33.97
C ALA A 30 16.64 -15.66 33.77
N THR A 31 16.45 -16.65 34.66
CA THR A 31 17.11 -17.96 34.55
C THR A 31 16.12 -19.12 34.70
N THR A 32 16.48 -20.28 34.16
CA THR A 32 15.73 -21.53 34.28
C THR A 32 15.84 -22.10 35.69
N GLN A 33 14.81 -22.83 36.14
CA GLN A 33 14.87 -23.52 37.44
C GLN A 33 15.70 -24.80 37.36
N ILE A 34 15.62 -25.49 36.22
CA ILE A 34 16.37 -26.70 35.91
C ILE A 34 17.11 -26.42 34.61
N GLN A 35 18.43 -26.55 34.67
CA GLN A 35 19.30 -26.30 33.52
C GLN A 35 19.05 -27.33 32.41
N TYR A 36 19.26 -26.92 31.16
CA TYR A 36 18.93 -27.76 30.01
C TYR A 36 19.72 -29.08 29.99
N TRP A 37 21.02 -29.04 30.31
CA TRP A 37 21.87 -30.23 30.42
C TRP A 37 21.50 -31.16 31.58
N LEU A 38 20.61 -30.74 32.48
CA LEU A 38 20.00 -31.56 33.53
C LEU A 38 18.59 -32.03 33.14
N ASN A 39 18.29 -32.10 31.83
CA ASN A 39 16.98 -32.41 31.26
C ASN A 39 15.89 -31.37 31.60
N GLY A 40 16.28 -30.11 31.81
CA GLY A 40 15.34 -29.00 31.86
C GLY A 40 14.61 -28.79 30.53
N PRO A 41 13.37 -28.26 30.52
CA PRO A 41 12.59 -28.10 29.30
C PRO A 41 12.99 -26.89 28.45
N ASP A 42 13.76 -25.97 29.03
CA ASP A 42 14.07 -24.63 28.52
C ASP A 42 15.56 -24.54 28.18
N PRO A 43 15.93 -24.32 26.90
CA PRO A 43 17.32 -24.37 26.46
C PRO A 43 18.13 -23.09 26.70
N LEU A 44 17.50 -21.94 26.92
CA LEU A 44 18.25 -20.72 27.28
C LEU A 44 18.48 -20.71 28.78
N ASP A 45 19.73 -20.72 29.21
CA ASP A 45 20.09 -20.71 30.62
C ASP A 45 19.77 -19.35 31.26
N TYR A 46 19.98 -18.29 30.49
CA TYR A 46 19.75 -16.91 30.92
C TYR A 46 19.11 -16.05 29.82
N VAL A 47 18.37 -15.03 30.27
CA VAL A 47 17.96 -13.89 29.45
C VAL A 47 18.25 -12.63 30.26
N ASN A 48 19.24 -11.86 29.82
CA ASN A 48 19.58 -10.56 30.41
C ASN A 48 18.61 -9.50 29.91
N ILE A 49 18.20 -8.58 30.79
CA ILE A 49 17.22 -7.54 30.49
C ILE A 49 17.83 -6.18 30.82
N TYR A 50 18.07 -5.39 29.78
CA TYR A 50 18.58 -4.03 29.85
C TYR A 50 17.45 -3.02 29.64
N ILE A 51 17.61 -1.82 30.21
CA ILE A 51 16.65 -0.72 30.10
C ILE A 51 17.28 0.42 29.32
N ASN A 52 16.65 0.84 28.22
CA ASN A 52 16.98 2.09 27.54
C ASN A 52 15.88 3.10 27.85
N ASN A 53 16.22 4.22 28.49
CA ASN A 53 15.26 5.27 28.82
C ASN A 53 15.15 6.35 27.72
N ASP A 54 16.06 6.40 26.74
CA ASP A 54 16.09 7.36 25.63
C ASP A 54 15.73 8.81 26.04
N GLU A 55 16.52 9.37 26.95
CA GLU A 55 16.28 10.73 27.48
C GLU A 55 16.43 11.80 26.39
N ASP A 56 17.28 11.56 25.39
CA ASP A 56 17.62 12.51 24.32
C ASP A 56 16.46 12.76 23.33
N ASN A 57 15.56 11.78 23.13
CA ASN A 57 14.43 11.91 22.19
C ASN A 57 13.06 11.94 22.88
N ASN A 58 12.97 12.56 24.05
CA ASN A 58 11.74 12.63 24.86
C ASN A 58 11.13 11.24 25.17
N GLY A 59 11.98 10.21 25.33
CA GLY A 59 11.55 8.84 25.59
C GLY A 59 10.87 8.13 24.41
N LEU A 60 11.01 8.65 23.19
CA LEU A 60 10.40 8.05 22.00
C LEU A 60 10.87 6.62 21.77
N ASN A 61 12.15 6.34 21.99
CA ASN A 61 12.73 5.01 21.87
C ASN A 61 12.97 4.35 23.23
N SER A 62 12.27 4.75 24.31
CA SER A 62 12.41 4.04 25.59
C SER A 62 11.96 2.58 25.42
N HIS A 63 12.80 1.62 25.82
CA HIS A 63 12.52 0.20 25.63
C HIS A 63 13.26 -0.70 26.62
N PHE A 64 12.78 -1.93 26.75
CA PHE A 64 13.49 -3.04 27.38
C PHE A 64 14.20 -3.86 26.29
N HIS A 65 15.49 -4.14 26.45
CA HIS A 65 16.28 -4.96 25.53
C HIS A 65 16.63 -6.28 26.19
N TYR A 66 16.12 -7.38 25.64
CA TYR A 66 16.36 -8.73 26.14
C TYR A 66 17.44 -9.38 25.28
N VAL A 67 18.39 -10.04 25.92
CA VAL A 67 19.51 -10.75 25.27
C VAL A 67 19.55 -12.18 25.81
N SER A 68 19.37 -13.18 24.95
CA SER A 68 19.44 -14.58 25.35
C SER A 68 20.87 -15.05 25.54
N LEU A 69 21.03 -16.10 26.36
CA LEU A 69 22.26 -16.86 26.54
C LEU A 69 21.90 -18.34 26.61
N GLY A 70 22.43 -19.15 25.70
CA GLY A 70 22.32 -20.61 25.70
C GLY A 70 22.29 -21.25 24.31
N LEU A 71 22.02 -20.46 23.27
CA LEU A 71 22.12 -20.93 21.88
C LEU A 71 23.57 -21.08 21.44
N THR A 72 24.46 -20.28 22.03
CA THR A 72 25.91 -20.41 21.88
C THR A 72 26.53 -21.26 22.97
N ASP A 73 27.76 -21.73 22.74
CA ASP A 73 28.53 -22.48 23.73
C ASP A 73 29.05 -21.52 24.82
N LEU A 74 28.29 -21.44 25.92
CA LEU A 74 28.61 -20.59 27.07
C LEU A 74 29.74 -21.14 27.94
N TYR A 75 29.99 -22.46 27.90
CA TYR A 75 30.80 -23.16 28.91
C TYR A 75 32.05 -23.83 28.32
N GLY A 76 32.02 -24.28 27.06
CA GLY A 76 33.17 -24.87 26.39
C GLY A 76 33.55 -26.28 26.84
N ASP A 77 32.68 -26.95 27.60
CA ASP A 77 32.94 -28.24 28.24
C ASP A 77 32.05 -29.38 27.74
N GLU A 78 31.42 -29.17 26.58
CA GLU A 78 30.59 -30.17 25.88
C GLU A 78 29.33 -30.61 26.63
N ARG A 79 28.91 -29.88 27.67
CA ARG A 79 27.69 -30.21 28.43
C ARG A 79 26.39 -30.06 27.63
N VAL A 80 26.38 -29.15 26.65
CA VAL A 80 25.24 -28.90 25.74
C VAL A 80 25.71 -28.91 24.28
N HIS A 81 26.70 -28.08 23.96
CA HIS A 81 27.19 -27.88 22.60
C HIS A 81 28.51 -28.61 22.38
N LYS A 82 28.72 -29.18 21.18
CA LYS A 82 30.06 -29.68 20.82
C LYS A 82 31.02 -28.51 20.71
N ARG A 83 32.26 -28.71 21.20
CA ARG A 83 33.28 -27.68 21.18
C ARG A 83 33.70 -27.34 19.75
N ALA A 84 33.76 -26.05 19.43
CA ALA A 84 34.29 -25.57 18.16
C ALA A 84 35.76 -25.99 17.98
N LYS A 85 36.14 -26.39 16.77
CA LYS A 85 37.51 -26.79 16.45
C LYS A 85 38.44 -25.59 16.27
N SER A 86 37.88 -24.42 15.98
CA SER A 86 38.62 -23.17 15.86
C SER A 86 37.75 -21.97 16.26
N LEU A 87 38.38 -20.84 16.60
CA LEU A 87 37.69 -19.58 16.87
C LEU A 87 37.03 -18.96 15.62
N GLU A 88 37.25 -19.54 14.44
CA GLU A 88 36.59 -19.13 13.20
C GLU A 88 35.25 -19.84 12.97
N GLU A 89 35.01 -20.96 13.68
CA GLU A 89 33.74 -21.69 13.68
C GLU A 89 32.73 -21.01 14.61
N ASN A 90 31.46 -21.33 14.41
CA ASN A 90 30.36 -20.84 15.23
C ASN A 90 30.44 -21.42 16.65
N SER A 91 30.21 -20.57 17.67
CA SER A 91 29.99 -21.03 19.04
C SER A 91 28.60 -21.61 19.16
N GLY A 92 28.46 -22.91 19.47
CA GLY A 92 27.16 -23.59 19.48
C GLY A 92 26.43 -23.42 18.14
N PHE A 93 25.20 -22.90 18.17
CA PHE A 93 24.44 -22.58 16.94
C PHE A 93 24.94 -21.32 16.21
N GLY A 94 25.83 -20.53 16.83
CA GLY A 94 26.48 -19.36 16.21
C GLY A 94 25.75 -18.03 16.37
N TYR A 95 24.63 -18.01 17.10
CA TYR A 95 23.88 -16.79 17.37
C TYR A 95 23.19 -16.81 18.73
N GLU A 96 22.96 -15.62 19.27
CA GLU A 96 21.99 -15.39 20.35
C GLU A 96 20.83 -14.54 19.82
N LEU A 97 19.68 -14.65 20.49
CA LEU A 97 18.48 -13.90 20.16
C LEU A 97 18.39 -12.63 21.00
N THR A 98 17.92 -11.55 20.38
CA THR A 98 17.59 -10.31 21.08
C THR A 98 16.18 -9.85 20.76
N ILE A 99 15.55 -9.08 21.64
CA ILE A 99 14.27 -8.42 21.34
C ILE A 99 14.20 -7.09 22.08
N ARG A 100 13.67 -6.06 21.42
CA ARG A 100 13.46 -4.73 22.00
C ARG A 100 11.97 -4.49 22.15
N VAL A 101 11.49 -4.36 23.37
CA VAL A 101 10.07 -4.16 23.68
C VAL A 101 9.87 -2.74 24.14
N LYS A 102 8.96 -2.02 23.49
CA LYS A 102 8.65 -0.62 23.82
C LYS A 102 8.26 -0.51 25.31
N LYS A 103 8.81 0.50 25.98
CA LYS A 103 8.55 0.80 27.39
C LYS A 103 7.52 1.92 27.47
N GLU A 104 6.44 1.69 28.21
CA GLU A 104 5.46 2.73 28.51
C GLU A 104 6.00 3.69 29.59
N SER A 105 5.58 4.96 29.58
CA SER A 105 6.19 6.01 30.42
C SER A 105 6.22 5.71 31.93
N ASN A 106 5.26 4.94 32.44
CA ASN A 106 5.15 4.57 33.85
C ASN A 106 5.56 3.12 34.15
N GLN A 107 6.14 2.42 33.18
CA GLN A 107 6.49 1.01 33.32
C GLN A 107 7.93 0.87 33.81
N ASN A 108 8.08 0.52 35.09
CA ASN A 108 9.40 0.25 35.66
C ASN A 108 9.80 -1.23 35.56
N GLU A 109 8.83 -2.15 35.50
CA GLU A 109 9.10 -3.58 35.43
C GLU A 109 9.01 -4.12 33.99
N PRO A 110 10.03 -4.88 33.54
CA PRO A 110 10.02 -5.48 32.21
C PRO A 110 8.96 -6.60 32.10
N PRO A 111 8.21 -6.67 30.99
CA PRO A 111 7.25 -7.74 30.77
C PRO A 111 7.93 -9.11 30.64
N LYS A 112 7.28 -10.17 31.14
CA LYS A 112 7.87 -11.53 31.15
C LYS A 112 7.62 -12.34 29.87
N TRP A 113 6.66 -11.94 29.03
CA TRP A 113 6.32 -12.68 27.80
C TRP A 113 7.47 -12.82 26.79
N PRO A 114 8.41 -11.85 26.63
CA PRO A 114 9.53 -12.00 25.70
C PRO A 114 10.44 -13.17 26.07
N ILE A 115 10.63 -13.44 27.37
CA ILE A 115 11.43 -14.57 27.85
C ILE A 115 10.83 -15.90 27.34
N LYS A 116 9.50 -16.07 27.46
CA LYS A 116 8.81 -17.27 26.96
C LYS A 116 8.94 -17.42 25.44
N LEU A 117 8.85 -16.30 24.71
CA LEU A 117 9.03 -16.29 23.26
C LEU A 117 10.45 -16.73 22.86
N LEU A 118 11.48 -16.15 23.49
CA LEU A 118 12.87 -16.50 23.21
C LEU A 118 13.14 -17.99 23.51
N GLN A 119 12.62 -18.51 24.62
CA GLN A 119 12.72 -19.94 24.94
C GLN A 119 12.05 -20.82 23.89
N ALA A 120 10.86 -20.43 23.40
CA ALA A 120 10.16 -21.18 22.36
C ALA A 120 10.93 -21.22 21.03
N LEU A 121 11.52 -20.09 20.62
CA LEU A 121 12.36 -20.00 19.42
C LEU A 121 13.65 -20.80 19.57
N ALA A 122 14.30 -20.73 20.73
CA ALA A 122 15.49 -21.53 21.01
C ALA A 122 15.16 -23.02 21.00
N LYS A 123 14.04 -23.43 21.62
CA LYS A 123 13.58 -24.82 21.60
C LYS A 123 13.34 -25.34 20.20
N TYR A 124 12.81 -24.53 19.29
CA TYR A 124 12.69 -24.90 17.87
C TYR A 124 14.05 -25.25 17.27
N THR A 125 15.08 -24.42 17.48
CA THR A 125 16.45 -24.67 17.00
C THR A 125 17.04 -25.95 17.59
N PHE A 126 16.93 -26.15 18.90
CA PHE A 126 17.44 -27.35 19.57
C PHE A 126 16.74 -28.64 19.14
N THR A 127 15.44 -28.58 18.86
CA THR A 127 14.64 -29.78 18.51
C THR A 127 14.73 -30.14 17.04
N THR A 128 14.79 -29.15 16.14
CA THR A 128 14.76 -29.38 14.68
C THR A 128 16.14 -29.28 14.02
N GLY A 129 17.11 -28.64 14.68
CA GLY A 129 18.37 -28.22 14.05
C GLY A 129 18.20 -27.01 13.12
N GLY A 130 17.01 -26.42 13.02
CA GLY A 130 16.73 -25.24 12.20
C GLY A 130 17.40 -23.99 12.78
N ILE A 131 18.40 -23.49 12.05
CA ILE A 131 19.11 -22.24 12.37
C ILE A 131 18.30 -21.06 11.82
N LEU A 132 18.08 -20.04 12.66
CA LEU A 132 17.53 -18.77 12.21
C LEU A 132 18.65 -17.89 11.63
N ASP A 133 18.35 -17.14 10.58
CA ASP A 133 19.27 -16.17 9.99
C ASP A 133 18.56 -14.84 9.67
N GLU A 134 19.34 -13.82 9.35
CA GLU A 134 18.83 -12.52 8.96
C GLU A 134 17.93 -12.62 7.73
N GLY A 135 16.73 -12.06 7.80
CA GLY A 135 15.75 -12.11 6.74
C GLY A 135 14.72 -13.24 6.86
N ASP A 136 14.88 -14.12 7.86
CA ASP A 136 13.87 -15.11 8.17
C ASP A 136 12.59 -14.48 8.73
N HIS A 137 11.49 -15.23 8.62
CA HIS A 137 10.20 -14.85 9.14
C HIS A 137 9.52 -16.05 9.79
N VAL A 138 8.88 -15.83 10.93
CA VAL A 138 8.20 -16.89 11.70
C VAL A 138 6.73 -16.49 11.90
N PRO A 139 5.78 -17.15 11.23
CA PRO A 139 4.37 -16.81 11.34
C PRO A 139 3.74 -17.31 12.64
N ASN A 140 2.78 -16.56 13.19
CA ASN A 140 1.86 -17.02 14.23
C ASN A 140 2.55 -17.49 15.53
N VAL A 141 3.52 -16.72 16.01
CA VAL A 141 4.26 -17.05 17.25
C VAL A 141 3.66 -16.35 18.46
N LEU A 142 3.01 -15.20 18.28
CA LEU A 142 2.44 -14.37 19.35
C LEU A 142 0.92 -14.60 19.56
N LEU A 143 0.48 -15.86 19.45
CA LEU A 143 -0.92 -16.29 19.31
C LEU A 143 -1.88 -15.83 20.40
N GLU A 144 -1.40 -15.62 21.63
CA GLU A 144 -2.25 -15.35 22.81
C GLU A 144 -2.49 -13.85 23.07
N THR A 145 -2.40 -13.00 22.04
CA THR A 145 -2.62 -11.56 22.20
C THR A 145 -3.74 -11.08 21.30
N SER A 146 -4.55 -10.13 21.78
CA SER A 146 -5.47 -9.35 20.94
C SER A 146 -4.74 -8.38 20.01
N SER A 147 -3.41 -8.46 19.95
CA SER A 147 -2.56 -7.59 19.15
C SER A 147 -2.68 -7.91 17.67
N LYS A 148 -2.47 -6.89 16.83
CA LYS A 148 -2.21 -7.13 15.40
C LYS A 148 -0.81 -7.69 15.15
N ILE A 149 0.09 -7.64 16.14
CA ILE A 149 1.45 -8.16 16.06
C ILE A 149 1.44 -9.64 16.39
N LYS A 150 1.49 -10.48 15.35
CA LYS A 150 1.30 -11.94 15.47
C LYS A 150 2.49 -12.75 14.97
N HIS A 151 3.29 -12.14 14.09
CA HIS A 151 4.40 -12.81 13.41
C HIS A 151 5.70 -12.11 13.77
N ILE A 152 6.80 -12.74 13.39
CA ILE A 152 8.14 -12.28 13.67
C ILE A 152 8.93 -12.19 12.36
N LEU A 153 9.73 -11.15 12.23
CA LEU A 153 10.83 -11.05 11.27
C LEU A 153 12.15 -11.07 12.06
N VAL A 154 13.21 -11.57 11.42
CA VAL A 154 14.53 -11.69 12.04
C VAL A 154 15.51 -10.77 11.33
N CYS A 155 16.27 -9.97 12.07
CA CYS A 155 17.36 -9.14 11.55
C CYS A 155 18.60 -9.22 12.44
N GLU A 156 19.77 -8.75 11.98
CA GLU A 156 20.92 -8.58 12.89
C GLU A 156 20.66 -7.39 13.85
N ASP A 157 21.08 -7.54 15.11
CA ASP A 157 21.04 -6.44 16.10
C ASP A 157 22.09 -5.39 15.73
N LEU A 158 21.66 -4.14 15.51
CA LEU A 158 22.57 -3.08 15.09
C LEU A 158 23.55 -2.63 16.20
N HIS A 159 23.19 -2.86 17.47
CA HIS A 159 23.99 -2.42 18.61
C HIS A 159 24.89 -3.55 19.13
N LEU A 160 24.42 -4.79 19.07
CA LEU A 160 25.21 -5.97 19.44
C LEU A 160 25.74 -6.64 18.17
N LYS A 161 26.94 -6.24 17.75
CA LYS A 161 27.56 -6.78 16.53
C LYS A 161 28.17 -8.16 16.76
N CYS A 162 28.35 -8.90 15.65
CA CYS A 162 29.06 -10.17 15.64
C CYS A 162 30.42 -10.04 16.35
N SER A 163 30.73 -11.01 17.21
CA SER A 163 31.99 -11.05 17.95
C SER A 163 32.55 -12.47 18.04
N LYS A 164 33.79 -12.58 18.48
CA LYS A 164 34.45 -13.86 18.77
C LYS A 164 34.46 -14.06 20.27
N THR A 165 33.89 -15.17 20.71
CA THR A 165 33.98 -15.64 22.09
C THR A 165 35.17 -16.56 22.27
N LYS A 166 35.39 -17.03 23.51
CA LYS A 166 36.38 -18.08 23.79
C LYS A 166 36.02 -19.42 23.13
N HIS A 167 34.77 -19.57 22.68
CA HIS A 167 34.20 -20.83 22.20
C HIS A 167 33.77 -20.78 20.73
N GLY A 168 33.98 -19.67 20.03
CA GLY A 168 33.68 -19.51 18.61
C GLY A 168 33.04 -18.16 18.29
N LYS A 169 32.48 -18.01 17.09
CA LYS A 169 31.77 -16.80 16.67
C LYS A 169 30.34 -16.77 17.18
N VAL A 170 29.89 -15.58 17.57
CA VAL A 170 28.51 -15.29 17.94
C VAL A 170 27.99 -14.09 17.15
N LYS A 171 26.80 -14.23 16.59
CA LYS A 171 25.96 -13.14 16.06
C LYS A 171 24.80 -12.86 17.00
N PHE A 172 24.18 -11.68 16.87
CA PHE A 172 22.95 -11.36 17.59
C PHE A 172 21.82 -11.12 16.60
N LEU A 173 20.79 -11.94 16.71
CA LEU A 173 19.61 -11.89 15.85
C LEU A 173 18.46 -11.26 16.62
N GLN A 174 18.09 -10.04 16.22
CA GLN A 174 16.97 -9.32 16.78
C GLN A 174 15.65 -9.81 16.18
N ILE A 175 14.73 -10.15 17.09
CA ILE A 175 13.35 -10.53 16.85
C ILE A 175 12.50 -9.25 16.75
N VAL A 176 11.80 -9.09 15.62
CA VAL A 176 10.95 -7.93 15.33
C VAL A 176 9.51 -8.38 15.09
N GLY A 177 8.58 -7.89 15.88
CA GLY A 177 7.15 -8.21 15.75
C GLY A 177 6.50 -7.52 14.54
N CYS A 178 5.77 -8.28 13.73
CA CYS A 178 5.07 -7.76 12.56
C CYS A 178 3.61 -8.22 12.44
N THR A 179 2.86 -7.47 11.64
CA THR A 179 1.46 -7.70 11.28
C THR A 179 1.30 -8.69 10.13
N ASP A 180 0.09 -9.19 9.92
CA ASP A 180 -0.26 -10.03 8.77
C ASP A 180 0.15 -9.39 7.42
N ASP A 181 -0.07 -8.08 7.26
CA ASP A 181 0.30 -7.34 6.04
C ASP A 181 1.81 -7.27 5.85
N GLU A 182 2.56 -6.99 6.92
CA GLU A 182 4.03 -6.93 6.87
C GLU A 182 4.64 -8.29 6.57
N LEU A 183 4.12 -9.36 7.18
CA LEU A 183 4.55 -10.71 6.86
C LEU A 183 4.29 -11.04 5.38
N LYS A 184 3.11 -10.71 4.84
CA LYS A 184 2.80 -10.92 3.43
C LYS A 184 3.78 -10.22 2.50
N PHE A 185 4.12 -8.96 2.80
CA PHE A 185 5.12 -8.23 2.01
C PHE A 185 6.53 -8.80 2.16
N SER A 186 6.91 -9.28 3.35
CA SER A 186 8.18 -9.97 3.56
C SER A 186 8.28 -11.24 2.74
N GLN A 187 7.20 -12.04 2.69
CA GLN A 187 7.12 -13.27 1.89
C GLN A 187 7.10 -13.01 0.38
N GLN A 188 6.43 -11.95 -0.06
CA GLN A 188 6.35 -11.60 -1.48
C GLN A 188 7.59 -10.89 -2.00
N TRP A 189 8.27 -10.10 -1.16
CA TRP A 189 9.41 -9.28 -1.53
C TRP A 189 10.67 -9.69 -0.78
N SER A 190 10.87 -9.26 0.45
CA SER A 190 12.03 -9.68 1.25
C SER A 190 11.86 -9.12 2.64
N SER A 191 12.04 -9.96 3.66
CA SER A 191 12.00 -9.50 5.05
C SER A 191 13.05 -8.42 5.29
N ARG A 192 14.28 -8.55 4.76
CA ARG A 192 15.34 -7.54 4.90
C ARG A 192 14.88 -6.17 4.41
N LYS A 193 14.32 -6.12 3.20
CA LYS A 193 13.82 -4.87 2.63
C LYS A 193 12.62 -4.31 3.40
N VAL A 194 11.74 -5.16 3.93
CA VAL A 194 10.63 -4.72 4.80
C VAL A 194 11.16 -4.16 6.12
N LEU A 195 12.15 -4.81 6.73
CA LEU A 195 12.83 -4.33 7.94
C LEU A 195 13.50 -2.96 7.69
N ASP A 196 14.19 -2.77 6.55
CA ASP A 196 14.77 -1.48 6.17
C ASP A 196 13.73 -0.36 6.04
N LEU A 197 12.50 -0.70 5.63
CA LEU A 197 11.39 0.24 5.62
C LEU A 197 10.88 0.51 7.03
N MET A 198 10.70 -0.52 7.85
CA MET A 198 10.27 -0.39 9.24
C MET A 198 11.18 0.55 10.03
N ARG A 199 12.50 0.54 9.77
CA ARG A 199 13.48 1.45 10.41
C ARG A 199 13.19 2.94 10.21
N LYS A 200 12.39 3.29 9.19
CA LYS A 200 12.06 4.69 8.86
C LYS A 200 10.86 5.22 9.64
N PHE A 201 10.12 4.36 10.34
CA PHE A 201 8.92 4.73 11.09
C PHE A 201 9.27 4.98 12.55
N LYS A 202 8.91 6.17 13.04
CA LYS A 202 9.16 6.59 14.43
C LYS A 202 8.36 5.77 15.44
N GLU A 203 7.18 5.31 15.03
CA GLU A 203 6.30 4.46 15.84
C GLU A 203 6.92 3.10 16.18
N LEU A 204 7.90 2.67 15.40
CA LEU A 204 8.68 1.45 15.58
C LEU A 204 10.05 1.73 16.21
N GLY A 205 10.25 2.91 16.79
CA GLY A 205 11.52 3.32 17.38
C GLY A 205 12.69 3.35 16.41
N ASN A 206 12.41 3.72 15.15
CA ASN A 206 13.41 3.92 14.12
C ASN A 206 14.39 2.73 13.97
N GLU A 207 15.69 2.96 14.17
CA GLU A 207 16.74 1.94 14.02
C GLU A 207 16.62 0.82 15.05
N TYR A 208 15.92 1.03 16.18
CA TYR A 208 15.73 0.02 17.21
C TYR A 208 14.68 -1.03 16.86
N LEU A 209 13.74 -0.78 15.93
CA LEU A 209 12.68 -1.73 15.54
C LEU A 209 11.93 -2.33 16.75
N LEU A 210 11.38 -1.44 17.58
CA LEU A 210 10.69 -1.77 18.82
C LEU A 210 9.43 -2.59 18.57
N VAL A 211 9.25 -3.63 19.38
CA VAL A 211 8.03 -4.42 19.45
C VAL A 211 7.05 -3.73 20.39
N ASP A 212 6.00 -3.17 19.79
CA ASP A 212 4.85 -2.57 20.48
C ASP A 212 3.61 -3.42 20.22
N LEU A 213 3.15 -4.17 21.24
CA LEU A 213 1.95 -5.01 21.14
C LEU A 213 0.65 -4.18 21.03
N ASN A 214 0.67 -2.89 21.35
CA ASN A 214 -0.48 -1.99 21.19
C ASN A 214 -0.57 -1.41 19.78
N ARG A 215 0.42 -1.69 18.91
CA ARG A 215 0.44 -1.20 17.52
C ARG A 215 -0.77 -1.71 16.74
N SER A 216 -1.62 -0.76 16.33
CA SER A 216 -2.90 -1.04 15.67
C SER A 216 -2.84 -0.95 14.13
N LYS A 217 -1.72 -0.52 13.56
CA LYS A 217 -1.54 -0.38 12.11
C LYS A 217 -0.21 -0.94 11.62
N SER A 218 -0.20 -1.53 10.43
CA SER A 218 1.03 -1.88 9.72
C SER A 218 1.71 -0.64 9.12
N ILE A 219 3.01 -0.70 8.81
CA ILE A 219 3.71 0.38 8.10
C ILE A 219 3.06 0.72 6.75
N PHE A 220 2.37 -0.26 6.15
CA PHE A 220 1.69 -0.12 4.88
C PHE A 220 0.27 0.46 5.01
N GLU A 221 -0.33 0.37 6.21
CA GLU A 221 -1.57 1.08 6.57
C GLU A 221 -1.27 2.51 7.03
N ILE A 222 -0.08 2.75 7.60
CA ILE A 222 0.40 4.10 7.95
C ILE A 222 0.76 4.87 6.67
N ASP A 223 1.50 4.24 5.75
CA ASP A 223 1.89 4.83 4.47
C ASP A 223 1.40 3.98 3.28
N LEU A 224 0.22 4.34 2.76
CA LEU A 224 -0.37 3.70 1.58
C LEU A 224 0.44 3.94 0.30
N ASN A 225 1.23 5.03 0.23
CA ASN A 225 2.09 5.30 -0.93
C ASN A 225 3.29 4.35 -0.93
N LEU A 226 3.86 4.09 0.24
CA LEU A 226 4.86 3.06 0.42
C LEU A 226 4.31 1.69 -0.03
N LYS A 227 3.13 1.29 0.44
CA LYS A 227 2.46 0.03 0.05
C LYS A 227 2.40 -0.12 -1.47
N ARG A 228 1.90 0.89 -2.18
CA ARG A 228 1.78 0.86 -3.64
C ARG A 228 3.14 0.87 -4.36
N ARG A 229 4.11 1.65 -3.87
CA ARG A 229 5.47 1.64 -4.42
C ARG A 229 6.08 0.25 -4.31
N ILE A 230 5.95 -0.41 -3.17
CA ILE A 230 6.46 -1.77 -2.98
C ILE A 230 5.74 -2.75 -3.90
N ILE A 231 4.41 -2.68 -4.03
CA ILE A 231 3.68 -3.52 -5.00
C ILE A 231 4.22 -3.33 -6.43
N ARG A 232 4.50 -2.09 -6.85
CA ARG A 232 5.10 -1.82 -8.17
C ARG A 232 6.52 -2.36 -8.28
N THR A 233 7.33 -2.21 -7.23
CA THR A 233 8.68 -2.76 -7.18
C THR A 233 8.67 -4.28 -7.29
N ILE A 234 7.82 -4.99 -6.55
CA ILE A 234 7.68 -6.45 -6.64
C ILE A 234 7.22 -6.86 -8.05
N ARG A 235 6.29 -6.13 -8.66
CA ARG A 235 5.89 -6.37 -10.07
C ARG A 235 7.07 -6.24 -11.04
N LYS A 236 8.00 -5.33 -10.78
CA LYS A 236 9.17 -5.09 -11.63
C LYS A 236 10.30 -6.09 -11.38
N GLU A 237 10.67 -6.28 -10.11
CA GLU A 237 11.79 -7.12 -9.67
C GLU A 237 11.44 -8.63 -9.69
N GLY A 238 10.18 -8.98 -9.50
CA GLY A 238 9.74 -10.34 -9.24
C GLY A 238 9.45 -10.60 -7.76
N SER A 239 8.80 -11.73 -7.49
CA SER A 239 8.43 -12.16 -6.15
C SER A 239 9.41 -13.22 -5.63
N PHE A 240 9.69 -13.16 -4.34
CA PHE A 240 10.49 -14.16 -3.62
C PHE A 240 9.63 -15.30 -3.06
N LEU A 241 8.30 -15.21 -3.17
CA LEU A 241 7.40 -16.28 -2.79
C LEU A 241 7.61 -17.48 -3.73
N SER A 242 8.34 -18.50 -3.26
CA SER A 242 8.68 -19.67 -4.05
C SER A 242 7.65 -20.79 -3.96
N PHE A 243 6.86 -20.83 -2.89
CA PHE A 243 5.83 -21.84 -2.70
C PHE A 243 4.61 -21.32 -1.92
N VAL A 244 3.51 -22.06 -2.01
CA VAL A 244 2.34 -21.90 -1.15
C VAL A 244 1.83 -23.27 -0.71
N LYS A 245 1.48 -23.40 0.57
CA LYS A 245 0.74 -24.58 1.06
C LYS A 245 -0.75 -24.33 0.86
N SER A 246 -1.44 -25.19 0.13
CA SER A 246 -2.80 -24.94 -0.34
C SER A 246 -3.66 -26.19 -0.41
N LYS A 247 -5.00 -26.01 -0.49
CA LYS A 247 -5.93 -27.09 -0.80
C LYS A 247 -5.93 -27.29 -2.31
N CYS A 248 -4.84 -27.85 -2.81
CA CYS A 248 -4.67 -28.18 -4.21
C CYS A 248 -4.49 -29.69 -4.40
N PHE A 249 -4.94 -30.19 -5.54
CA PHE A 249 -4.59 -31.52 -5.99
C PHE A 249 -4.56 -31.55 -7.52
N TRP A 250 -3.76 -32.45 -8.07
CA TRP A 250 -3.72 -32.70 -9.50
C TRP A 250 -4.12 -34.14 -9.80
N ARG A 251 -4.65 -34.35 -11.02
CA ARG A 251 -4.91 -35.67 -11.60
C ARG A 251 -4.35 -35.71 -13.01
N LEU A 252 -3.69 -36.80 -13.34
CA LEU A 252 -3.10 -37.01 -14.65
C LEU A 252 -4.04 -37.91 -15.47
N ASN A 253 -4.35 -37.49 -16.70
CA ASN A 253 -5.18 -38.30 -17.60
C ASN A 253 -4.28 -39.28 -18.36
N LEU A 254 -4.62 -40.56 -18.27
CA LEU A 254 -3.82 -41.69 -18.76
C LEU A 254 -4.15 -41.95 -20.24
N GLU A 255 -3.57 -41.19 -21.17
CA GLU A 255 -3.69 -41.54 -22.60
C GLU A 255 -2.39 -42.03 -23.25
N THR A 256 -1.21 -41.83 -22.67
CA THR A 256 0.02 -42.46 -23.19
C THR A 256 1.04 -42.67 -22.09
N TRP A 257 1.40 -43.94 -21.85
CA TRP A 257 2.50 -44.31 -20.94
C TRP A 257 3.79 -44.48 -21.73
N LEU A 258 4.79 -43.67 -21.44
CA LEU A 258 6.18 -44.00 -21.69
C LEU A 258 6.89 -43.88 -20.35
N ASN A 259 7.29 -45.02 -19.80
CA ASN A 259 7.98 -45.11 -18.53
C ASN A 259 9.47 -45.26 -18.86
N ASP A 260 10.27 -44.21 -18.61
CA ASP A 260 11.72 -44.25 -18.83
C ASP A 260 12.49 -44.91 -17.67
N GLY A 261 11.76 -45.37 -16.64
CA GLY A 261 12.29 -46.05 -15.45
C GLY A 261 12.40 -45.16 -14.21
N THR A 262 12.28 -43.83 -14.37
CA THR A 262 12.37 -42.87 -13.26
C THR A 262 11.26 -41.81 -13.24
N TYR A 263 10.72 -41.44 -14.40
CA TYR A 263 9.69 -40.42 -14.53
C TYR A 263 8.53 -40.93 -15.39
N SER A 264 7.32 -40.45 -15.08
CA SER A 264 6.14 -40.70 -15.92
C SER A 264 5.81 -39.43 -16.72
N ILE A 265 5.62 -39.57 -18.03
CA ILE A 265 5.32 -38.47 -18.98
C ILE A 265 3.82 -38.45 -19.30
N TYR A 266 3.22 -37.24 -19.37
CA TYR A 266 1.78 -37.08 -19.58
C TYR A 266 1.44 -36.00 -20.62
N ASN A 267 0.32 -36.21 -21.34
CA ASN A 267 -0.19 -35.26 -22.33
C ASN A 267 -1.22 -34.27 -21.74
N GLN A 268 -1.82 -34.60 -20.59
CA GLN A 268 -2.85 -33.78 -19.97
C GLN A 268 -2.82 -33.90 -18.44
N ILE A 269 -3.00 -32.75 -17.78
CA ILE A 269 -3.15 -32.65 -16.33
C ILE A 269 -4.38 -31.82 -15.98
N ASN A 270 -5.12 -32.27 -14.98
CA ASN A 270 -6.18 -31.51 -14.33
C ASN A 270 -5.68 -31.03 -12.98
N PHE A 271 -5.56 -29.72 -12.82
CA PHE A 271 -5.12 -29.11 -11.57
C PHE A 271 -6.28 -28.38 -10.90
N ASN A 272 -6.61 -28.80 -9.68
CA ASN A 272 -7.69 -28.24 -8.89
C ASN A 272 -7.09 -27.48 -7.70
N ILE A 273 -7.54 -26.25 -7.50
CA ILE A 273 -7.08 -25.36 -6.43
C ILE A 273 -8.26 -24.67 -5.78
N ASP A 274 -8.09 -24.31 -4.50
CA ASP A 274 -9.02 -23.44 -3.81
C ASP A 274 -8.97 -21.99 -4.34
N LEU A 275 -10.03 -21.23 -4.06
CA LEU A 275 -10.21 -19.88 -4.56
C LEU A 275 -9.14 -18.90 -4.05
N ASP A 276 -8.65 -19.06 -2.82
CA ASP A 276 -7.66 -18.15 -2.25
C ASP A 276 -6.28 -18.35 -2.89
N THR A 277 -5.93 -19.60 -3.14
CA THR A 277 -4.72 -19.96 -3.91
C THR A 277 -4.83 -19.53 -5.36
N ALA A 278 -6.03 -19.64 -5.98
CA ALA A 278 -6.27 -19.18 -7.34
C ALA A 278 -6.02 -17.67 -7.52
N LYS A 279 -6.30 -16.85 -6.50
CA LYS A 279 -6.01 -15.40 -6.52
C LYS A 279 -4.52 -15.08 -6.65
N LEU A 280 -3.62 -16.02 -6.34
CA LEU A 280 -2.17 -15.84 -6.46
C LEU A 280 -1.65 -16.08 -7.88
N PHE A 281 -2.40 -16.73 -8.77
CA PHE A 281 -1.94 -17.05 -10.13
C PHE A 281 -1.41 -15.84 -10.91
N PRO A 282 -2.10 -14.68 -10.97
CA PRO A 282 -1.58 -13.51 -11.67
C PRO A 282 -0.19 -13.08 -11.17
N THR A 283 0.02 -13.15 -9.86
CA THR A 283 1.29 -12.83 -9.19
C THR A 283 2.35 -13.88 -9.55
N ILE A 284 2.03 -15.17 -9.47
CA ILE A 284 2.94 -16.27 -9.79
C ILE A 284 3.41 -16.18 -11.25
N LEU A 285 2.47 -16.03 -12.19
CA LEU A 285 2.79 -15.96 -13.61
C LEU A 285 3.72 -14.78 -13.91
N LYS A 286 3.36 -13.56 -13.47
CA LYS A 286 4.09 -12.33 -13.82
C LYS A 286 5.35 -12.08 -13.00
N GLN A 287 5.38 -12.51 -11.74
CA GLN A 287 6.46 -12.16 -10.81
C GLN A 287 7.40 -13.32 -10.51
N ARG A 288 7.02 -14.56 -10.86
CA ARG A 288 7.90 -15.74 -10.76
C ARG A 288 8.27 -16.27 -12.13
N LEU A 289 7.31 -16.81 -12.86
CA LEU A 289 7.57 -17.53 -14.11
C LEU A 289 8.14 -16.61 -15.20
N ASP A 290 7.58 -15.41 -15.39
CA ASP A 290 8.10 -14.40 -16.34
C ASP A 290 9.51 -13.90 -15.97
N LYS A 291 9.90 -14.04 -14.70
CA LYS A 291 11.23 -13.72 -14.19
C LYS A 291 12.19 -14.91 -14.22
N GLY A 292 11.78 -16.04 -14.83
CA GLY A 292 12.60 -17.25 -14.92
C GLY A 292 12.68 -18.06 -13.63
N ASN A 293 11.80 -17.80 -12.66
CA ASN A 293 11.76 -18.54 -11.39
C ASN A 293 10.60 -19.53 -11.35
N SER A 294 10.82 -20.72 -10.81
CA SER A 294 9.78 -21.73 -10.59
C SER A 294 8.82 -21.36 -9.45
N PHE A 295 7.69 -22.05 -9.34
CA PHE A 295 6.78 -21.90 -8.20
C PHE A 295 6.16 -23.23 -7.80
N ILE A 296 6.06 -23.49 -6.50
CA ILE A 296 5.61 -24.77 -5.93
C ILE A 296 4.26 -24.60 -5.23
N PHE A 297 3.29 -25.42 -5.59
CA PHE A 297 2.06 -25.63 -4.83
C PHE A 297 2.21 -26.91 -3.99
N ASN A 298 2.31 -26.74 -2.68
CA ASN A 298 2.34 -27.87 -1.74
C ASN A 298 0.92 -28.21 -1.33
N GLY A 299 0.44 -29.38 -1.76
CA GLY A 299 -0.84 -29.94 -1.34
C GLY A 299 -0.84 -30.27 0.16
N LEU A 300 -2.01 -30.20 0.79
CA LEU A 300 -2.17 -30.66 2.18
C LEU A 300 -2.04 -32.17 2.33
N ASP A 301 -2.08 -32.91 1.22
CA ASP A 301 -1.95 -34.35 1.11
C ASP A 301 -0.58 -34.77 0.54
N ASP A 302 0.42 -33.89 0.67
CA ASP A 302 1.80 -34.05 0.22
C ASP A 302 1.97 -34.18 -1.32
N ARG A 303 0.91 -33.96 -2.10
CA ARG A 303 1.02 -33.82 -3.56
C ARG A 303 1.51 -32.45 -3.93
N ASN A 304 2.69 -32.39 -4.54
CA ASN A 304 3.30 -31.12 -4.95
C ASN A 304 3.12 -30.92 -6.44
N LEU A 305 2.79 -29.69 -6.85
CA LEU A 305 2.81 -29.27 -8.24
C LEU A 305 3.81 -28.13 -8.42
N ILE A 306 4.74 -28.28 -9.35
CA ILE A 306 5.78 -27.28 -9.60
C ILE A 306 5.62 -26.73 -11.01
N LEU A 307 5.48 -25.41 -11.12
CA LEU A 307 5.50 -24.70 -12.38
C LEU A 307 6.94 -24.30 -12.70
N ILE A 308 7.43 -24.73 -13.86
CA ILE A 308 8.80 -24.53 -14.34
C ILE A 308 8.78 -23.61 -15.57
N PRO A 309 9.52 -22.48 -15.61
CA PRO A 309 9.63 -21.64 -16.80
C PRO A 309 10.61 -22.21 -17.84
N ASN A 310 10.50 -21.79 -19.11
CA ASN A 310 11.33 -22.28 -20.22
C ASN A 310 12.85 -22.17 -20.04
N ASN A 311 13.35 -21.25 -19.21
CA ASN A 311 14.78 -20.99 -19.03
C ASN A 311 15.29 -21.43 -17.64
N PHE A 312 14.66 -22.45 -17.05
CA PHE A 312 14.96 -22.87 -15.69
C PHE A 312 16.17 -23.81 -15.62
N GLY A 313 17.35 -23.28 -15.31
CA GLY A 313 18.61 -24.01 -15.26
C GLY A 313 18.94 -24.64 -13.92
N SER A 314 18.03 -25.43 -13.33
CA SER A 314 18.30 -26.10 -12.04
C SER A 314 18.33 -27.63 -12.15
N SER A 315 19.15 -28.26 -11.32
CA SER A 315 19.36 -29.71 -11.26
C SER A 315 18.12 -30.51 -10.83
N PHE A 316 17.11 -29.85 -10.23
CA PHE A 316 15.85 -30.49 -9.86
C PHE A 316 14.79 -30.50 -10.96
N CYS A 317 15.05 -29.85 -12.10
CA CYS A 317 14.14 -29.84 -13.24
C CYS A 317 14.30 -31.12 -14.07
N TYR A 318 13.20 -31.85 -14.29
CA TYR A 318 13.19 -33.03 -15.17
C TYR A 318 12.22 -32.90 -16.35
N VAL A 319 11.40 -31.86 -16.41
CA VAL A 319 10.54 -31.57 -17.57
C VAL A 319 11.32 -30.97 -18.74
N THR A 320 10.91 -31.31 -19.96
CA THR A 320 11.52 -30.82 -21.20
C THR A 320 10.46 -30.25 -22.14
N THR A 321 10.88 -29.55 -23.19
CA THR A 321 9.94 -29.05 -24.23
C THR A 321 9.22 -30.17 -24.97
N GLU A 322 9.83 -31.36 -25.04
CA GLU A 322 9.26 -32.56 -25.64
C GLU A 322 8.32 -33.30 -24.67
N SER A 323 8.58 -33.20 -23.37
CA SER A 323 7.81 -33.84 -22.29
C SER A 323 7.52 -32.80 -21.19
N PRO A 324 6.55 -31.90 -21.44
CA PRO A 324 6.32 -30.72 -20.59
C PRO A 324 5.59 -31.03 -19.29
N ILE A 325 4.99 -32.22 -19.14
CA ILE A 325 4.34 -32.64 -17.89
C ILE A 325 4.96 -33.97 -17.50
N GLN A 326 5.62 -33.98 -16.35
CA GLN A 326 6.20 -35.19 -15.78
C GLN A 326 5.91 -35.28 -14.29
N SER A 327 5.90 -36.50 -13.75
CA SER A 327 5.81 -36.71 -12.31
C SER A 327 6.82 -37.72 -11.80
N ASN A 328 7.30 -37.48 -10.59
CA ASN A 328 8.06 -38.43 -9.78
C ASN A 328 7.34 -38.64 -8.43
N GLY A 329 6.60 -39.74 -8.32
CA GLY A 329 5.78 -40.04 -7.15
C GLY A 329 4.68 -38.99 -6.92
N MET A 330 4.74 -38.31 -5.77
CA MET A 330 3.76 -37.30 -5.36
C MET A 330 4.08 -35.89 -5.89
N GLU A 331 5.21 -35.71 -6.56
CA GLU A 331 5.61 -34.45 -7.19
C GLU A 331 5.32 -34.49 -8.69
N CYS A 332 4.68 -33.45 -9.21
CA CYS A 332 4.51 -33.23 -10.64
C CYS A 332 5.09 -31.87 -11.06
N GLN A 333 5.87 -31.87 -12.14
CA GLN A 333 6.42 -30.68 -12.77
C GLN A 333 5.67 -30.39 -14.08
N ILE A 334 5.39 -29.11 -14.33
CA ILE A 334 4.83 -28.60 -15.57
C ILE A 334 5.75 -27.52 -16.14
N LEU A 335 6.24 -27.73 -17.35
CA LEU A 335 6.95 -26.72 -18.14
C LEU A 335 5.94 -25.73 -18.75
N ILE A 336 6.07 -24.47 -18.37
CA ILE A 336 5.28 -23.35 -18.88
C ILE A 336 6.10 -22.61 -19.94
N SER A 337 5.76 -22.85 -21.21
CA SER A 337 6.37 -22.14 -22.32
C SER A 337 6.06 -20.65 -22.31
N GLN A 338 6.93 -19.82 -22.92
CA GLN A 338 6.70 -18.37 -23.00
C GLN A 338 5.36 -18.03 -23.66
N LYS A 339 4.96 -18.81 -24.69
CA LYS A 339 3.67 -18.65 -25.36
C LYS A 339 2.50 -18.96 -24.42
N LEU A 340 2.58 -20.07 -23.68
CA LEU A 340 1.55 -20.45 -22.71
C LEU A 340 1.46 -19.45 -21.56
N LEU A 341 2.61 -18.96 -21.07
CA LEU A 341 2.68 -17.93 -20.03
C LEU A 341 1.92 -16.66 -20.41
N LEU A 342 2.12 -16.18 -21.64
CA LEU A 342 1.40 -15.00 -22.17
C LEU A 342 -0.11 -15.27 -22.27
N SER A 343 -0.52 -16.45 -22.76
CA SER A 343 -1.93 -16.82 -22.84
C SER A 343 -2.60 -16.90 -21.46
N LEU A 344 -1.93 -17.50 -20.47
CA LEU A 344 -2.42 -17.57 -19.10
C LEU A 344 -2.50 -16.17 -18.47
N CYS A 345 -1.49 -15.31 -18.69
CA CYS A 345 -1.52 -13.92 -18.21
C CYS A 345 -2.74 -13.16 -18.75
N ASN A 346 -3.10 -13.34 -20.02
CA ASN A 346 -4.28 -12.69 -20.62
C ASN A 346 -5.59 -13.29 -20.08
N TYR A 347 -5.68 -14.62 -19.97
CA TYR A 347 -6.85 -15.29 -19.42
C TYR A 347 -7.20 -14.79 -18.01
N PHE A 348 -6.20 -14.67 -17.14
CA PHE A 348 -6.37 -14.14 -15.79
C PHE A 348 -6.56 -12.62 -15.73
N GLN A 349 -6.36 -11.87 -16.82
CA GLN A 349 -6.77 -10.47 -16.93
C GLN A 349 -8.25 -10.33 -17.28
N ASP A 350 -8.79 -11.25 -18.08
CA ASP A 350 -10.19 -11.23 -18.54
C ASP A 350 -11.17 -11.76 -17.48
N ILE A 351 -10.73 -12.73 -16.68
CA ILE A 351 -11.45 -13.10 -15.46
C ILE A 351 -11.25 -11.97 -14.45
N LYS A 352 -12.33 -11.23 -14.14
CA LYS A 352 -12.39 -10.23 -13.07
C LYS A 352 -12.18 -10.87 -11.68
N ILE A 353 -11.04 -11.50 -11.42
CA ILE A 353 -10.56 -11.70 -10.05
C ILE A 353 -10.04 -10.33 -9.64
N ASP A 354 -10.83 -9.64 -8.79
CA ASP A 354 -10.60 -8.28 -8.31
C ASP A 354 -9.16 -8.06 -7.83
N MET A 355 -8.32 -7.59 -8.74
CA MET A 355 -7.06 -6.88 -8.46
C MET A 355 -6.91 -5.66 -9.36
N LYS A 356 -8.01 -5.04 -9.80
CA LYS A 356 -8.01 -3.64 -10.23
C LYS A 356 -8.24 -2.72 -9.02
N GLU A 357 -7.35 -2.78 -8.04
CA GLU A 357 -6.90 -1.51 -7.48
C GLU A 357 -6.16 -0.82 -8.62
N ASN A 358 -6.64 0.36 -9.03
CA ASN A 358 -6.03 1.17 -10.06
C ASN A 358 -4.68 1.72 -9.54
N ILE A 359 -3.67 0.85 -9.47
CA ILE A 359 -2.35 1.10 -8.86
C ILE A 359 -1.41 1.82 -9.86
N ASP A 360 -1.81 2.03 -11.11
CA ASP A 360 -0.94 2.63 -12.12
C ASP A 360 -1.13 4.16 -12.29
N ALA A 361 -2.08 4.78 -11.58
CA ALA A 361 -2.14 6.23 -11.48
C ALA A 361 -1.14 6.74 -10.41
N PRO A 362 -0.27 7.73 -10.72
CA PRO A 362 0.56 8.37 -9.71
C PRO A 362 -0.36 9.04 -8.68
N ILE A 363 -0.28 8.68 -7.41
CA ILE A 363 -1.10 9.32 -6.39
C ILE A 363 -0.52 10.68 -6.09
N MET A 364 -1.19 11.69 -6.62
CA MET A 364 -0.97 13.06 -6.22
C MET A 364 -1.80 13.33 -4.96
N LYS A 365 -1.13 13.55 -3.82
CA LYS A 365 -1.78 14.19 -2.68
C LYS A 365 -1.83 15.69 -2.98
N LEU A 366 -3.02 16.26 -3.00
CA LEU A 366 -3.22 17.69 -3.20
C LEU A 366 -2.57 18.45 -2.03
N THR A 367 -1.62 19.34 -2.31
CA THR A 367 -1.07 20.28 -1.32
C THR A 367 -1.56 21.70 -1.62
N ILE A 368 -1.54 22.58 -0.62
CA ILE A 368 -1.88 24.00 -0.79
C ILE A 368 -0.97 24.65 -1.84
N GLU A 369 0.35 24.42 -1.79
CA GLU A 369 1.29 24.88 -2.81
C GLU A 369 0.90 24.42 -4.22
N TYR A 370 0.52 23.15 -4.37
CA TYR A 370 0.14 22.61 -5.66
C TYR A 370 -1.15 23.22 -6.19
N LEU A 371 -2.15 23.42 -5.31
CA LEU A 371 -3.38 24.12 -5.66
C LEU A 371 -3.11 25.55 -6.11
N LYS A 372 -2.25 26.29 -5.41
CA LYS A 372 -1.85 27.64 -5.79
C LYS A 372 -1.15 27.67 -7.16
N GLN A 373 -0.32 26.66 -7.44
CA GLN A 373 0.35 26.51 -8.73
C GLN A 373 -0.64 26.23 -9.87
N GLU A 374 -1.52 25.24 -9.72
CA GLU A 374 -2.50 24.88 -10.76
C GLU A 374 -3.59 25.95 -10.94
N ALA A 375 -3.98 26.64 -9.86
CA ALA A 375 -4.93 27.75 -9.93
C ALA A 375 -4.30 29.06 -10.41
N HIS A 376 -2.97 29.11 -10.55
CA HIS A 376 -2.19 30.33 -10.82
C HIS A 376 -2.54 31.49 -9.89
N ASN A 377 -2.82 31.19 -8.62
CA ASN A 377 -3.29 32.16 -7.64
C ASN A 377 -2.55 32.00 -6.31
N PHE A 378 -2.23 33.11 -5.65
CA PHE A 378 -1.53 33.08 -4.35
C PHE A 378 -2.49 32.77 -3.21
N ASP A 379 -3.77 33.05 -3.40
CA ASP A 379 -4.83 32.84 -2.43
C ASP A 379 -5.89 31.89 -2.99
N LEU A 380 -6.21 30.85 -2.22
CA LEU A 380 -7.18 29.83 -2.61
C LEU A 380 -8.62 30.35 -2.51
N GLU A 381 -8.87 31.38 -1.70
CA GLU A 381 -10.18 32.03 -1.65
C GLU A 381 -10.53 32.75 -2.96
N CYS A 382 -9.54 33.08 -3.79
CA CYS A 382 -9.76 33.74 -5.08
C CYS A 382 -9.97 32.76 -6.26
N VAL A 383 -10.09 31.46 -6.00
CA VAL A 383 -10.19 30.42 -7.03
C VAL A 383 -11.66 30.07 -7.30
N PHE A 384 -12.13 30.40 -8.50
CA PHE A 384 -13.53 30.14 -8.94
C PHE A 384 -13.63 28.94 -9.89
N VAL A 385 -12.58 28.67 -10.66
CA VAL A 385 -12.53 27.58 -11.65
C VAL A 385 -11.22 26.83 -11.47
N LEU A 386 -11.30 25.50 -11.40
CA LEU A 386 -10.14 24.66 -11.20
C LEU A 386 -10.24 23.37 -12.01
N ASP A 387 -9.23 23.09 -12.84
CA ASP A 387 -9.11 21.84 -13.58
C ASP A 387 -7.97 20.99 -13.00
N LEU A 388 -8.35 19.87 -12.38
CA LEU A 388 -7.45 18.88 -11.80
C LEU A 388 -7.64 17.51 -12.46
N SER A 389 -8.11 17.47 -13.71
CA SER A 389 -8.32 16.21 -14.42
C SER A 389 -7.01 15.52 -14.79
N LYS A 390 -7.00 14.18 -14.78
CA LYS A 390 -5.86 13.34 -15.20
C LYS A 390 -4.58 13.60 -14.41
N LYS A 391 -4.68 14.03 -13.16
CA LYS A 391 -3.53 14.30 -12.27
C LYS A 391 -3.21 13.14 -11.32
N GLY A 392 -4.00 12.06 -11.37
CA GLY A 392 -3.83 10.90 -10.49
C GLY A 392 -4.20 11.17 -9.03
N ILE A 393 -5.08 12.15 -8.79
CA ILE A 393 -5.49 12.54 -7.44
C ILE A 393 -6.33 11.44 -6.80
N VAL A 394 -6.06 11.11 -5.54
CA VAL A 394 -6.86 10.13 -4.77
C VAL A 394 -7.51 10.78 -3.53
N GLU A 395 -6.86 11.80 -2.99
CA GLU A 395 -7.32 12.56 -1.83
C GLU A 395 -7.46 14.04 -2.20
N VAL A 396 -8.60 14.64 -1.84
CA VAL A 396 -8.92 16.05 -2.11
C VAL A 396 -9.05 16.87 -0.82
N GLU A 397 -8.32 16.53 0.24
CA GLU A 397 -8.47 17.19 1.55
C GLU A 397 -8.28 18.72 1.47
N GLU A 398 -7.21 19.17 0.82
CA GLU A 398 -6.87 20.60 0.74
C GLU A 398 -7.81 21.41 -0.16
N ILE A 399 -8.71 20.75 -0.91
CA ILE A 399 -9.65 21.46 -1.79
C ILE A 399 -10.68 22.26 -1.00
N ARG A 400 -10.93 21.90 0.27
CA ARG A 400 -11.84 22.63 1.17
C ARG A 400 -11.49 24.11 1.33
N ASN A 401 -10.21 24.46 1.12
CA ASN A 401 -9.72 25.82 1.23
C ASN A 401 -10.16 26.70 0.04
N CYS A 402 -10.59 26.12 -1.08
CA CYS A 402 -11.10 26.85 -2.24
C CYS A 402 -12.60 27.20 -2.07
N VAL A 403 -12.96 27.90 -1.00
CA VAL A 403 -14.37 28.11 -0.58
C VAL A 403 -15.26 28.82 -1.60
N ASN A 404 -14.65 29.56 -2.55
CA ASN A 404 -15.36 30.28 -3.61
C ASN A 404 -15.42 29.53 -4.95
N LEU A 405 -15.05 28.24 -4.96
CA LEU A 405 -15.01 27.45 -6.18
C LEU A 405 -16.42 27.22 -6.76
N GLU A 406 -16.60 27.59 -8.03
CA GLU A 406 -17.85 27.45 -8.78
C GLU A 406 -17.80 26.27 -9.76
N ILE A 407 -16.62 26.01 -10.36
CA ILE A 407 -16.43 24.96 -11.37
C ILE A 407 -15.20 24.12 -11.02
N LEU A 408 -15.38 22.80 -10.95
CA LEU A 408 -14.32 21.87 -10.60
C LEU A 408 -14.25 20.67 -11.55
N ASN A 409 -13.09 20.46 -12.15
CA ASN A 409 -12.75 19.22 -12.85
C ASN A 409 -11.91 18.29 -11.98
N LEU A 410 -12.40 17.10 -11.71
CA LEU A 410 -11.66 16.02 -11.06
C LEU A 410 -11.73 14.72 -11.87
N SER A 411 -12.04 14.79 -13.17
CA SER A 411 -12.14 13.58 -14.01
C SER A 411 -10.83 12.83 -14.17
N ASP A 412 -10.95 11.53 -14.47
CA ASP A 412 -9.83 10.66 -14.81
C ASP A 412 -8.76 10.64 -13.70
N ASN A 413 -9.23 10.51 -12.46
CA ASN A 413 -8.42 10.44 -11.24
C ASN A 413 -8.71 9.13 -10.48
N GLY A 414 -8.21 8.98 -9.26
CA GLY A 414 -8.39 7.79 -8.43
C GLY A 414 -9.27 8.00 -7.19
N ILE A 415 -10.08 9.06 -7.16
CA ILE A 415 -10.83 9.52 -5.98
C ILE A 415 -11.89 8.48 -5.58
N SER A 416 -12.02 8.23 -4.28
CA SER A 416 -13.05 7.34 -3.71
C SER A 416 -13.82 7.98 -2.55
N ASP A 417 -13.23 8.96 -1.87
CA ASP A 417 -13.83 9.71 -0.77
C ASP A 417 -14.11 11.16 -1.20
N LEU A 418 -15.36 11.59 -1.02
CA LEU A 418 -15.86 12.93 -1.39
C LEU A 418 -16.13 13.81 -0.16
N THR A 419 -15.89 13.33 1.06
CA THR A 419 -16.26 14.01 2.31
C THR A 419 -15.70 15.42 2.45
N ASN A 420 -14.53 15.69 1.86
CA ASN A 420 -13.88 17.00 1.89
C ASN A 420 -14.46 18.01 0.88
N LEU A 421 -15.40 17.61 0.02
CA LEU A 421 -16.09 18.53 -0.90
C LEU A 421 -17.22 19.31 -0.23
N LYS A 422 -17.66 18.89 0.97
CA LYS A 422 -18.83 19.47 1.66
C LYS A 422 -18.75 20.97 1.92
N GLU A 423 -17.55 21.55 1.95
CA GLU A 423 -17.33 22.98 2.24
C GLU A 423 -17.45 23.88 0.99
N LEU A 424 -17.50 23.28 -0.21
CA LEU A 424 -17.60 23.99 -1.50
C LEU A 424 -19.04 24.40 -1.83
N SER A 425 -19.70 25.12 -0.92
CA SER A 425 -21.12 25.49 -1.04
C SER A 425 -21.50 26.31 -2.29
N LYS A 426 -20.52 26.98 -2.93
CA LYS A 426 -20.71 27.77 -4.17
C LYS A 426 -20.55 26.94 -5.45
N LEU A 427 -20.24 25.66 -5.35
CA LEU A 427 -19.98 24.82 -6.51
C LEU A 427 -21.25 24.63 -7.35
N HIS A 428 -21.19 25.04 -8.62
CA HIS A 428 -22.27 24.93 -9.58
C HIS A 428 -22.08 23.75 -10.54
N GLN A 429 -20.83 23.40 -10.84
CA GLN A 429 -20.50 22.32 -11.76
C GLN A 429 -19.33 21.50 -11.25
N ILE A 430 -19.50 20.17 -11.22
CA ILE A 430 -18.44 19.24 -10.84
C ILE A 430 -18.35 18.05 -11.78
N ASN A 431 -17.13 17.77 -12.23
CA ASN A 431 -16.79 16.58 -12.99
C ASN A 431 -16.03 15.58 -12.12
N LEU A 432 -16.65 14.44 -11.83
CA LEU A 432 -16.05 13.31 -11.10
C LEU A 432 -15.97 12.04 -11.97
N SER A 433 -16.09 12.17 -13.29
CA SER A 433 -16.10 11.01 -14.20
C SER A 433 -14.78 10.23 -14.16
N ASN A 434 -14.85 8.92 -14.35
CA ASN A 434 -13.72 7.98 -14.37
C ASN A 434 -12.85 8.07 -13.10
N ASN A 435 -13.48 7.79 -11.95
CA ASN A 435 -12.88 7.71 -10.61
C ASN A 435 -13.27 6.38 -9.92
N ASN A 436 -12.98 6.21 -8.63
CA ASN A 436 -13.29 5.01 -7.84
C ASN A 436 -14.42 5.20 -6.82
N ILE A 437 -15.37 6.11 -7.11
CA ILE A 437 -16.42 6.50 -6.16
C ILE A 437 -17.44 5.37 -6.00
N ILE A 438 -17.70 4.97 -4.75
CA ILE A 438 -18.73 3.99 -4.39
C ILE A 438 -19.88 4.68 -3.64
N SER A 439 -19.56 5.64 -2.77
CA SER A 439 -20.54 6.40 -1.98
C SER A 439 -20.55 7.88 -2.37
N LEU A 440 -21.73 8.49 -2.32
CA LEU A 440 -21.94 9.92 -2.65
C LEU A 440 -21.82 10.85 -1.43
N LYS A 441 -21.40 10.29 -0.28
CA LYS A 441 -21.22 11.04 0.96
C LYS A 441 -20.19 12.16 0.80
N GLY A 442 -20.59 13.37 1.15
CA GLY A 442 -19.79 14.60 0.98
C GLY A 442 -20.36 15.57 -0.05
N LEU A 443 -21.27 15.12 -0.93
CA LEU A 443 -21.94 15.99 -1.90
C LEU A 443 -23.25 16.59 -1.37
N GLU A 444 -23.76 16.18 -0.21
CA GLU A 444 -25.10 16.54 0.29
C GLU A 444 -25.23 18.04 0.61
N CYS A 445 -24.11 18.73 0.86
CA CYS A 445 -24.06 20.13 1.23
C CYS A 445 -23.87 21.08 0.02
N LEU A 446 -23.76 20.55 -1.21
CA LEU A 446 -23.50 21.34 -2.42
C LEU A 446 -24.78 21.94 -3.02
N GLU A 447 -25.55 22.71 -2.24
CA GLU A 447 -26.91 23.16 -2.62
C GLU A 447 -26.96 23.98 -3.93
N SER A 448 -25.85 24.60 -4.30
CA SER A 448 -25.67 25.38 -5.52
C SER A 448 -25.43 24.54 -6.79
N LEU A 449 -25.27 23.22 -6.65
CA LEU A 449 -24.86 22.33 -7.74
C LEU A 449 -25.97 22.18 -8.79
N LYS A 450 -25.61 22.44 -10.04
CA LYS A 450 -26.50 22.32 -11.23
C LYS A 450 -26.12 21.14 -12.11
N THR A 451 -24.82 20.88 -12.23
CA THR A 451 -24.29 19.85 -13.13
C THR A 451 -23.35 18.91 -12.39
N LEU A 452 -23.67 17.62 -12.44
CA LEU A 452 -22.91 16.55 -11.78
C LEU A 452 -22.64 15.42 -12.77
N ASN A 453 -21.38 15.10 -13.01
CA ASN A 453 -21.02 13.92 -13.80
C ASN A 453 -20.22 12.94 -12.94
N LEU A 454 -20.73 11.72 -12.90
CA LEU A 454 -20.23 10.58 -12.15
C LEU A 454 -19.97 9.39 -13.07
N ALA A 455 -20.01 9.54 -14.39
CA ALA A 455 -19.84 8.44 -15.34
C ALA A 455 -18.52 7.68 -15.13
N GLY A 456 -18.54 6.35 -15.21
CA GLY A 456 -17.32 5.54 -15.03
C GLY A 456 -16.83 5.43 -13.58
N ASN A 457 -17.73 5.45 -12.60
CA ASN A 457 -17.42 5.16 -11.21
C ASN A 457 -17.95 3.77 -10.80
N LYS A 458 -17.93 3.45 -9.50
CA LYS A 458 -18.31 2.15 -8.94
C LYS A 458 -19.63 2.22 -8.14
N ILE A 459 -20.52 3.15 -8.50
CA ILE A 459 -21.81 3.31 -7.82
C ILE A 459 -22.75 2.19 -8.27
N GLN A 460 -23.21 1.40 -7.31
CA GLN A 460 -24.05 0.22 -7.56
C GLN A 460 -25.45 0.31 -6.95
N ASP A 461 -25.62 1.11 -5.90
CA ASP A 461 -26.87 1.21 -5.16
C ASP A 461 -27.56 2.57 -5.41
N ILE A 462 -28.85 2.51 -5.78
CA ILE A 462 -29.69 3.69 -5.99
C ILE A 462 -29.94 4.47 -4.68
N HIS A 463 -29.80 3.81 -3.53
CA HIS A 463 -30.03 4.45 -2.23
C HIS A 463 -29.01 5.56 -1.91
N GLU A 464 -27.83 5.54 -2.52
CA GLU A 464 -26.82 6.60 -2.38
C GLU A 464 -27.37 7.97 -2.82
N PHE A 465 -28.26 8.02 -3.82
CA PHE A 465 -28.79 9.28 -4.35
C PHE A 465 -29.82 9.95 -3.43
N TYR A 466 -30.43 9.23 -2.49
CA TYR A 466 -31.36 9.83 -1.54
C TYR A 466 -30.68 10.76 -0.55
N GLN A 467 -29.40 10.55 -0.28
CA GLN A 467 -28.58 11.43 0.54
C GLN A 467 -28.46 12.83 -0.11
N LEU A 468 -28.52 12.87 -1.44
CA LEU A 468 -28.42 14.08 -2.26
C LEU A 468 -29.76 14.81 -2.47
N LYS A 469 -30.86 14.40 -1.83
CA LYS A 469 -32.19 15.05 -1.99
C LYS A 469 -32.22 16.57 -1.73
N LYS A 470 -31.19 17.09 -1.03
CA LYS A 470 -31.03 18.53 -0.76
C LYS A 470 -30.55 19.32 -1.98
N LEU A 471 -30.04 18.67 -3.02
CA LEU A 471 -29.54 19.29 -4.25
C LEU A 471 -30.69 19.74 -5.17
N LYS A 472 -31.47 20.74 -4.71
CA LYS A 472 -32.68 21.24 -5.38
C LYS A 472 -32.44 21.96 -6.71
N ASN A 473 -31.19 22.29 -7.00
CA ASN A 473 -30.78 23.03 -8.19
C ASN A 473 -30.17 22.12 -9.27
N LEU A 474 -30.07 20.82 -9.01
CA LEU A 474 -29.48 19.86 -9.94
C LEU A 474 -30.37 19.67 -11.17
N THR A 475 -29.85 20.06 -12.33
CA THR A 475 -30.55 19.97 -13.62
C THR A 475 -29.90 18.95 -14.56
N HIS A 476 -28.61 18.65 -14.38
CA HIS A 476 -27.89 17.73 -15.25
C HIS A 476 -27.15 16.67 -14.43
N ILE A 477 -27.42 15.40 -14.72
CA ILE A 477 -26.65 14.29 -14.16
C ILE A 477 -26.18 13.31 -15.24
N VAL A 478 -24.96 12.82 -15.11
CA VAL A 478 -24.39 11.82 -16.02
C VAL A 478 -23.81 10.68 -15.19
N LEU A 479 -24.36 9.47 -15.35
CA LEU A 479 -23.88 8.22 -14.75
C LEU A 479 -23.35 7.24 -15.81
N ASN A 480 -23.74 7.43 -17.06
CA ASN A 480 -23.31 6.65 -18.22
C ASN A 480 -22.90 7.58 -19.37
N ASP A 481 -21.68 7.42 -19.88
CA ASP A 481 -21.21 8.09 -21.09
C ASP A 481 -20.92 7.02 -22.15
N SER A 482 -21.87 6.84 -23.07
CA SER A 482 -21.81 5.86 -24.15
C SER A 482 -20.67 6.15 -25.13
N ARG A 483 -20.28 7.41 -25.32
CA ARG A 483 -19.22 7.82 -26.24
C ARG A 483 -17.86 7.41 -25.72
N LYS A 484 -17.62 7.62 -24.43
CA LYS A 484 -16.38 7.20 -23.74
C LYS A 484 -16.40 5.74 -23.28
N LYS A 485 -17.53 5.04 -23.45
CA LYS A 485 -17.76 3.66 -22.98
C LYS A 485 -17.48 3.50 -21.48
N ILE A 486 -17.81 4.51 -20.69
CA ILE A 486 -17.65 4.51 -19.23
C ILE A 486 -19.03 4.58 -18.57
N SER A 487 -19.29 3.73 -17.58
CA SER A 487 -20.60 3.57 -16.97
C SER A 487 -20.46 3.15 -15.51
N ASN A 488 -21.51 3.38 -14.71
CA ASN A 488 -21.60 2.87 -13.35
C ASN A 488 -22.35 1.52 -13.32
N PRO A 489 -22.02 0.60 -12.39
CA PRO A 489 -22.78 -0.65 -12.22
C PRO A 489 -24.29 -0.46 -12.04
N ILE A 490 -24.73 0.63 -11.41
CA ILE A 490 -26.16 0.95 -11.25
C ILE A 490 -26.90 1.05 -12.61
N CYS A 491 -26.23 1.52 -13.67
CA CYS A 491 -26.86 1.72 -14.98
C CYS A 491 -27.26 0.40 -15.64
N SER A 492 -26.54 -0.69 -15.37
CA SER A 492 -26.89 -2.04 -15.83
C SER A 492 -27.74 -2.81 -14.83
N ASN A 493 -27.48 -2.63 -13.53
CA ASN A 493 -28.09 -3.45 -12.47
C ASN A 493 -29.49 -2.96 -12.10
N TYR A 494 -29.79 -1.69 -12.31
CA TYR A 494 -31.06 -1.07 -11.96
C TYR A 494 -31.72 -0.46 -13.21
N LYS A 495 -32.50 -1.27 -13.95
CA LYS A 495 -33.08 -0.90 -15.26
C LYS A 495 -33.81 0.45 -15.30
N ASN A 496 -34.41 0.87 -14.19
CA ASN A 496 -35.24 2.08 -14.11
C ASN A 496 -34.53 3.25 -13.38
N TYR A 497 -33.20 3.28 -13.34
CA TYR A 497 -32.47 4.29 -12.55
C TYR A 497 -32.77 5.71 -13.00
N LYS A 498 -32.97 5.94 -14.30
CA LYS A 498 -33.34 7.26 -14.85
C LYS A 498 -34.67 7.77 -14.28
N THR A 499 -35.67 6.90 -14.19
CA THR A 499 -36.99 7.23 -13.62
C THR A 499 -36.87 7.54 -12.13
N GLU A 500 -36.08 6.74 -11.41
CA GLU A 500 -35.86 6.94 -9.98
C GLU A 500 -35.08 8.23 -9.69
N LEU A 501 -34.08 8.58 -10.52
CA LEU A 501 -33.37 9.86 -10.43
C LEU A 501 -34.29 11.05 -10.67
N LYS A 502 -35.23 10.98 -11.63
CA LYS A 502 -36.25 12.04 -11.78
C LYS A 502 -37.14 12.17 -10.55
N ARG A 503 -37.45 11.06 -9.89
CA ARG A 503 -38.25 11.06 -8.65
C ARG A 503 -37.51 11.72 -7.50
N ILE A 504 -36.20 11.45 -7.38
CA ILE A 504 -35.33 12.05 -6.35
C ILE A 504 -35.05 13.53 -6.68
N PHE A 505 -34.83 13.85 -7.95
CA PHE A 505 -34.49 15.19 -8.45
C PHE A 505 -35.53 15.67 -9.48
N PRO A 506 -36.64 16.28 -9.05
CA PRO A 506 -37.74 16.64 -9.96
C PRO A 506 -37.39 17.75 -10.96
N LYS A 507 -36.31 18.53 -10.74
CA LYS A 507 -35.84 19.57 -11.68
C LYS A 507 -34.80 19.08 -12.69
N LEU A 508 -34.54 17.77 -12.72
CA LEU A 508 -33.54 17.18 -13.59
C LEU A 508 -34.00 17.27 -15.05
N GLU A 509 -33.24 18.01 -15.86
CA GLU A 509 -33.50 18.27 -17.27
C GLU A 509 -32.77 17.29 -18.19
N PHE A 510 -31.59 16.82 -17.79
CA PHE A 510 -30.77 15.90 -18.60
C PHE A 510 -30.23 14.74 -17.77
N ILE A 511 -30.34 13.53 -18.32
CA ILE A 511 -29.79 12.30 -17.73
C ILE A 511 -28.99 11.57 -18.81
N ASP A 512 -27.68 11.41 -18.59
CA ASP A 512 -26.78 10.72 -19.53
C ASP A 512 -26.73 11.33 -20.94
N GLY A 513 -27.04 12.62 -21.05
CA GLY A 513 -27.14 13.34 -22.32
C GLY A 513 -28.54 13.32 -22.96
N ASP A 514 -29.47 12.52 -22.44
CA ASP A 514 -30.85 12.50 -22.94
C ASP A 514 -31.65 13.67 -22.32
N CYS A 515 -32.30 14.47 -23.19
CA CYS A 515 -33.23 15.50 -22.74
C CYS A 515 -34.49 14.86 -22.18
N THR A 516 -34.81 15.19 -20.93
CA THR A 516 -35.96 14.61 -20.22
C THR A 516 -37.30 15.27 -20.57
N LYS A 517 -37.27 16.40 -21.29
CA LYS A 517 -38.44 17.22 -21.67
C LYS A 517 -39.12 16.79 -22.97
N ILE A 518 -38.65 15.74 -23.65
CA ILE A 518 -39.28 15.26 -24.87
C ILE A 518 -40.36 14.22 -24.51
N GLU A 519 -41.59 14.69 -24.30
CA GLU A 519 -42.77 13.84 -24.49
C GLU A 519 -43.12 13.87 -25.97
N ILE A 520 -42.77 12.81 -26.72
CA ILE A 520 -43.34 12.60 -28.05
C ILE A 520 -44.76 12.02 -27.83
N PRO A 521 -45.84 12.67 -28.31
CA PRO A 521 -47.17 12.09 -28.20
C PRO A 521 -47.19 10.75 -28.93
N SER A 522 -47.67 9.70 -28.26
CA SER A 522 -47.91 8.40 -28.89
C SER A 522 -49.01 8.56 -29.95
N LEU A 523 -48.65 8.57 -31.22
CA LEU A 523 -49.60 8.45 -32.32
C LEU A 523 -49.13 7.35 -33.26
N ASP A 524 -49.90 6.25 -33.21
CA ASP A 524 -49.93 5.22 -34.23
C ASP A 524 -50.30 5.86 -35.57
N ASN A 525 -49.36 5.90 -36.51
CA ASN A 525 -49.63 5.57 -37.92
C ASN A 525 -48.32 5.39 -38.68
N LYS A 526 -48.19 4.21 -39.30
CA LYS A 526 -47.13 3.87 -40.24
C LYS A 526 -47.50 4.48 -41.60
N ASN A 527 -46.52 5.10 -42.26
CA ASN A 527 -46.49 5.52 -43.67
C ASN A 527 -46.57 7.02 -43.95
N ASP A 528 -45.69 7.82 -43.36
CA ASP A 528 -45.37 9.15 -43.91
C ASP A 528 -43.88 9.25 -44.21
N GLU A 529 -43.53 9.24 -45.50
CA GLU A 529 -42.16 9.46 -45.99
C GLU A 529 -41.63 10.85 -45.61
N SER A 530 -42.53 11.83 -45.47
CA SER A 530 -42.28 13.17 -44.95
C SER A 530 -41.81 13.17 -43.49
N LEU A 531 -42.22 12.21 -42.66
CA LEU A 531 -41.76 12.08 -41.27
C LEU A 531 -40.36 11.45 -41.19
N ASN A 532 -40.00 10.58 -42.14
CA ASN A 532 -38.65 10.03 -42.24
C ASN A 532 -37.67 11.05 -42.84
N GLU A 533 -38.15 11.92 -43.72
CA GLU A 533 -37.39 13.05 -44.24
C GLU A 533 -37.21 14.15 -43.18
N PHE A 534 -38.24 14.42 -42.36
CA PHE A 534 -38.13 15.31 -41.19
C PHE A 534 -37.25 14.71 -40.08
N LYS A 535 -37.32 13.40 -39.81
CA LYS A 535 -36.37 12.73 -38.91
C LYS A 535 -34.95 12.79 -39.45
N LYS A 536 -34.75 12.63 -40.77
CA LYS A 536 -33.42 12.77 -41.39
C LYS A 536 -32.92 14.21 -41.39
N SER A 537 -33.78 15.21 -41.62
CA SER A 537 -33.39 16.62 -41.59
C SER A 537 -33.13 17.10 -40.16
N PHE A 538 -33.95 16.70 -39.19
CA PHE A 538 -33.78 17.03 -37.78
C PHE A 538 -32.53 16.35 -37.19
N LEU A 539 -32.28 15.08 -37.53
CA LEU A 539 -31.03 14.40 -37.16
C LEU A 539 -29.81 14.96 -37.90
N ALA A 540 -29.97 15.46 -39.13
CA ALA A 540 -28.89 16.08 -39.90
C ALA A 540 -28.50 17.48 -39.38
N GLU A 541 -29.48 18.32 -39.03
CA GLU A 541 -29.25 19.66 -38.45
C GLU A 541 -28.66 19.58 -37.03
N GLU A 542 -29.00 18.57 -36.22
CA GLU A 542 -28.32 18.32 -34.94
C GLU A 542 -26.92 17.71 -35.12
N THR A 543 -26.63 16.96 -36.19
CA THR A 543 -25.26 16.44 -36.42
C THR A 543 -24.25 17.51 -36.83
N GLU A 544 -24.65 18.64 -37.40
CA GLU A 544 -23.71 19.74 -37.71
C GLU A 544 -23.49 20.70 -36.52
N HIS A 545 -24.48 20.88 -35.64
CA HIS A 545 -24.31 21.68 -34.42
C HIS A 545 -23.66 20.91 -33.25
N ILE A 546 -23.49 19.59 -33.39
CA ILE A 546 -22.91 18.72 -32.37
C ILE A 546 -21.61 18.09 -32.91
N ASN A 547 -20.67 18.93 -33.35
CA ASN A 547 -19.27 18.52 -33.48
C ASN A 547 -18.64 18.37 -32.08
N HIS A 548 -18.96 17.26 -31.39
CA HIS A 548 -18.47 16.88 -30.07
C HIS A 548 -17.04 16.28 -30.10
N THR A 549 -16.09 16.94 -30.76
CA THR A 549 -14.64 16.62 -30.67
C THR A 549 -13.94 17.36 -29.52
N LYS A 550 -14.68 18.19 -28.79
CA LYS A 550 -14.19 19.11 -27.75
C LYS A 550 -14.54 18.61 -26.34
N SER A 551 -13.60 18.75 -25.39
CA SER A 551 -13.70 18.32 -23.99
C SER A 551 -14.99 18.83 -23.34
N TRP A 552 -15.50 18.18 -22.29
CA TRP A 552 -16.65 18.72 -21.55
C TRP A 552 -16.38 20.15 -21.02
N PHE A 553 -15.12 20.51 -20.78
CA PHE A 553 -14.72 21.90 -20.52
C PHE A 553 -14.96 22.86 -21.70
N ASP A 554 -14.78 22.39 -22.93
CA ASP A 554 -14.90 23.19 -24.15
C ASP A 554 -16.36 23.46 -24.54
N GLN A 555 -17.31 22.66 -24.01
CA GLN A 555 -18.75 22.89 -24.19
C GLN A 555 -19.25 24.10 -23.38
N VAL A 556 -18.42 24.64 -22.48
CA VAL A 556 -18.67 25.88 -21.73
C VAL A 556 -18.14 27.12 -22.48
N GLU A 557 -17.40 26.96 -23.59
CA GLU A 557 -16.91 28.10 -24.39
C GLU A 557 -18.02 28.89 -25.12
N ASN A 558 -19.28 28.43 -25.09
CA ASN A 558 -20.43 29.21 -25.55
C ASN A 558 -20.93 30.28 -24.56
N TYR A 559 -20.11 30.65 -23.57
CA TYR A 559 -20.18 31.93 -22.85
C TYR A 559 -19.11 32.91 -23.37
N SER A 560 -19.09 33.12 -24.68
CA SER A 560 -18.18 34.03 -25.40
C SER A 560 -18.17 35.45 -24.83
N ASP A 561 -19.22 35.89 -24.13
CA ASP A 561 -19.28 37.23 -23.51
C ASP A 561 -18.56 37.32 -22.16
N ARG A 562 -18.47 36.22 -21.39
CA ARG A 562 -17.76 36.22 -20.09
C ARG A 562 -16.28 35.93 -20.24
N LYS A 563 -15.85 35.11 -21.22
CA LYS A 563 -14.41 34.88 -21.49
C LYS A 563 -13.71 36.14 -21.99
N ILE A 564 -14.39 36.94 -22.82
CA ILE A 564 -13.90 38.26 -23.25
C ILE A 564 -13.83 39.23 -22.06
N ASN A 565 -14.82 39.23 -21.16
CA ASN A 565 -14.77 40.05 -19.96
C ASN A 565 -13.72 39.58 -18.95
N ILE A 566 -13.55 38.29 -18.74
CA ILE A 566 -12.52 37.71 -17.87
C ILE A 566 -11.13 37.92 -18.46
N GLN A 567 -10.94 37.81 -19.78
CA GLN A 567 -9.67 38.17 -20.42
C GLN A 567 -9.39 39.67 -20.36
N LYS A 568 -10.40 40.54 -20.47
CA LYS A 568 -10.27 41.99 -20.22
C LYS A 568 -9.94 42.29 -18.76
N ILE A 569 -10.56 41.59 -17.81
CA ILE A 569 -10.31 41.72 -16.38
C ILE A 569 -8.93 41.17 -16.02
N LEU A 570 -8.51 40.03 -16.57
CA LEU A 570 -7.18 39.44 -16.38
C LEU A 570 -6.09 40.28 -17.03
N LYS A 571 -6.36 40.88 -18.19
CA LYS A 571 -5.46 41.85 -18.82
C LYS A 571 -5.34 43.11 -17.95
N SER A 572 -6.46 43.63 -17.45
CA SER A 572 -6.48 44.77 -16.53
C SER A 572 -5.80 44.46 -15.19
N LEU A 573 -6.00 43.26 -14.62
CA LEU A 573 -5.36 42.80 -13.39
C LEU A 573 -3.87 42.52 -13.57
N ASN A 574 -3.44 42.01 -14.72
CA ASN A 574 -2.02 41.84 -15.04
C ASN A 574 -1.33 43.18 -15.33
N GLU A 575 -2.01 44.13 -15.96
CA GLU A 575 -1.54 45.51 -16.10
C GLU A 575 -1.47 46.22 -14.74
N GLN A 576 -2.44 46.01 -13.85
CA GLN A 576 -2.42 46.49 -12.47
C GLN A 576 -1.31 45.82 -11.65
N ARG A 577 -1.10 44.51 -11.80
CA ARG A 577 -0.04 43.75 -11.13
C ARG A 577 1.35 44.12 -11.65
N GLY A 578 1.47 44.45 -12.94
CA GLY A 578 2.65 45.06 -13.52
C GLY A 578 2.94 46.41 -12.89
N LYS A 579 1.94 47.30 -12.82
CA LYS A 579 2.06 48.60 -12.12
C LYS A 579 2.39 48.47 -10.63
N PHE A 580 1.83 47.48 -9.93
CA PHE A 580 2.15 47.18 -8.54
C PHE A 580 3.58 46.66 -8.37
N LYS A 581 4.06 45.84 -9.31
CA LYS A 581 5.44 45.35 -9.32
C LYS A 581 6.42 46.49 -9.61
N ASP A 582 6.12 47.33 -10.58
CA ASP A 582 6.93 48.51 -10.92
C ASP A 582 6.93 49.51 -9.76
N MET A 583 5.79 49.74 -9.10
CA MET A 583 5.70 50.53 -7.86
C MET A 583 6.50 49.90 -6.72
N TYR A 584 6.50 48.58 -6.58
CA TYR A 584 7.26 47.90 -5.53
C TYR A 584 8.76 47.97 -5.79
N GLU A 585 9.19 47.89 -7.06
CA GLU A 585 10.59 48.06 -7.47
C GLU A 585 11.05 49.53 -7.37
N GLU A 586 10.19 50.50 -7.65
CA GLU A 586 10.43 51.93 -7.37
C GLU A 586 10.50 52.21 -5.87
N LEU A 587 9.59 51.62 -5.08
CA LEU A 587 9.60 51.75 -3.61
C LEU A 587 10.86 51.11 -3.03
N ALA A 588 11.28 49.94 -3.53
CA ALA A 588 12.51 49.27 -3.12
C ALA A 588 13.75 50.11 -3.47
N LYS A 589 13.83 50.69 -4.68
CA LYS A 589 14.91 51.62 -5.06
C LYS A 589 14.89 52.91 -4.25
N SER A 590 13.70 53.44 -3.93
CA SER A 590 13.57 54.64 -3.10
C SER A 590 13.93 54.38 -1.64
N ILE A 591 13.70 53.16 -1.13
CA ILE A 591 14.13 52.69 0.19
C ILE A 591 15.65 52.45 0.22
N GLU A 592 16.25 51.91 -0.84
CA GLU A 592 17.71 51.81 -0.97
C GLU A 592 18.37 53.20 -1.01
N THR A 593 17.81 54.13 -1.76
CA THR A 593 18.29 55.52 -1.85
C THR A 593 18.11 56.26 -0.51
N ALA A 594 17.01 56.01 0.22
CA ALA A 594 16.78 56.53 1.57
C ALA A 594 17.68 55.88 2.64
N ASN A 595 18.09 54.62 2.46
CA ASN A 595 19.04 53.95 3.35
C ASN A 595 20.49 54.40 3.10
N ILE A 596 20.82 54.85 1.88
CA ILE A 596 22.10 55.53 1.58
C ILE A 596 22.15 56.93 2.23
N LEU A 597 21.01 57.61 2.40
CA LEU A 597 20.91 58.89 3.13
C LEU A 597 20.93 58.74 4.66
N LYS A 598 20.71 57.53 5.20
CA LYS A 598 20.74 57.23 6.65
C LYS A 598 22.15 57.06 7.24
N THR A 599 23.22 57.23 6.46
CA THR A 599 24.60 57.29 7.00
C THR A 599 25.01 58.67 7.52
N GLN A 600 24.09 59.63 7.65
CA GLN A 600 24.32 60.82 8.47
C GLN A 600 23.57 60.75 9.81
N PRO A 601 24.26 60.96 10.95
CA PRO A 601 23.68 60.80 12.26
C PRO A 601 22.94 62.09 12.62
N ASN A 602 21.64 62.16 12.32
CA ASN A 602 20.65 62.95 13.06
C ASN A 602 19.31 62.91 12.32
N LEU A 603 18.35 62.15 12.85
CA LEU A 603 16.93 62.53 12.99
C LEU A 603 16.15 61.31 13.52
N LYS A 604 15.91 61.34 14.82
CA LYS A 604 14.87 60.55 15.49
C LYS A 604 13.50 61.10 15.09
N THR A 605 12.50 60.23 15.14
CA THR A 605 11.03 60.45 15.19
C THR A 605 10.24 60.42 13.88
N LEU A 606 9.04 59.81 14.01
CA LEU A 606 7.92 59.59 13.05
C LEU A 606 8.07 58.32 12.18
N SER A 607 7.62 57.13 12.57
CA SER A 607 6.29 56.61 12.98
C SER A 607 5.22 56.63 11.87
N LYS A 608 4.81 55.41 11.47
CA LYS A 608 3.49 54.96 10.99
C LYS A 608 2.77 55.82 9.92
N ASP A 609 2.67 55.28 8.71
CA ASP A 609 1.50 54.52 8.25
C ASP A 609 1.89 53.53 7.14
#